data_AF-A0AAU7VEH1-F1
#
_entry.id   AF-A0AAU7VEH1-F1
#
_cell.length_a   1.000
_cell.length_b   1.000
_cell.length_c   1.000
_cell.angle_alpha   90.00
_cell.angle_beta   90.00
_cell.angle_gamma   90.00
#
_symmetry.space_group_name_H-M   'P 1'
#
loop_
_entity.id
_entity.type
_entity.pdbx_description
1 polymer ?
#
loop_
_entity_poly.entity_id
_entity_poly.type
_entity_poly.pdbx_seq_one_letter_code
_entity_poly.pdbx_strand_id
1 'polypeptide(L)' 'QTVTTVITATATSFILINGAQAKNVYWQVGSSATLGLGSSFVGHILAGVTISVGHTTTVVGRLLAQAAVNFAGADSVTLP' A
#
# COMPACT_ATOMS: atom_id res chain seq x y z
N GLN A 1 12.41 4.01 -3.19
CA GLN A 1 11.74 4.96 -4.09
C GLN A 1 11.73 4.38 -5.49
N THR A 2 10.63 4.51 -6.23
CA THR A 2 10.56 4.27 -7.68
C THR A 2 9.94 5.48 -8.37
N VAL A 3 10.33 5.72 -9.63
CA VAL A 3 9.76 6.80 -10.47
C VAL A 3 8.48 6.33 -11.19
N THR A 4 8.29 5.02 -11.30
CA THR A 4 7.20 4.40 -12.07
C THR A 4 6.18 3.72 -11.17
N THR A 5 5.22 3.03 -11.79
CA THR A 5 4.09 2.39 -11.12
C THR A 5 4.55 1.18 -10.31
N VAL A 6 3.98 1.01 -9.12
CA VAL A 6 4.10 -0.23 -8.33
C VAL A 6 2.82 -1.03 -8.45
N ILE A 7 2.95 -2.34 -8.68
CA ILE A 7 1.82 -3.27 -8.68
C ILE A 7 2.23 -4.46 -7.81
N THR A 8 1.46 -4.78 -6.78
CA THR A 8 1.58 -6.06 -6.08
C THR A 8 0.71 -7.10 -6.76
N ALA A 9 1.19 -8.34 -6.83
CA ALA A 9 0.35 -9.44 -7.27
C ALA A 9 -0.78 -9.69 -6.26
N THR A 10 -1.78 -10.47 -6.65
CA THR A 10 -2.83 -10.95 -5.73
C THR A 10 -2.21 -11.74 -4.58
N ALA A 11 -2.76 -11.60 -3.37
CA ALA A 11 -2.31 -12.27 -2.15
C ALA A 11 -0.83 -12.00 -1.78
N THR A 12 -0.28 -10.84 -2.16
CA THR A 12 1.08 -10.46 -1.76
C THR A 12 1.11 -10.10 -0.27
N SER A 13 2.09 -10.59 0.46
CA SER A 13 2.28 -10.28 1.89
C SER A 13 3.64 -9.64 2.15
N PHE A 14 3.65 -8.51 2.85
CA PHE A 14 4.87 -7.85 3.30
C PHE A 14 5.14 -8.18 4.77
N ILE A 15 6.24 -8.87 5.05
CA ILE A 15 6.58 -9.38 6.38
C ILE A 15 7.68 -8.50 6.99
N LEU A 16 7.39 -7.93 8.17
CA LEU A 16 8.37 -7.20 8.97
C LEU A 16 9.09 -8.18 9.91
N ILE A 17 10.40 -8.27 9.80
CA ILE A 17 11.25 -9.14 10.62
C ILE A 17 12.20 -8.31 11.48
N ASN A 18 12.77 -8.93 12.52
CA ASN A 18 13.84 -8.34 13.34
C ASN A 18 13.48 -6.97 13.96
N GLY A 19 12.23 -6.80 14.42
CA GLY A 19 11.79 -5.56 15.07
C GLY A 19 11.47 -4.40 14.13
N ALA A 20 11.40 -4.65 12.81
CA ALA A 20 10.90 -3.67 11.87
C ALA A 20 9.44 -3.28 12.20
N GLN A 21 9.15 -1.98 12.14
CA GLN A 21 7.85 -1.41 12.51
C GLN A 21 7.25 -0.67 11.31
N ALA A 22 5.95 -0.88 11.04
CA ALA A 22 5.28 -0.29 9.90
C ALA A 22 5.35 1.25 9.88
N LYS A 23 5.33 1.91 11.05
CA LYS A 23 5.49 3.38 11.18
C LYS A 23 6.81 3.93 10.63
N ASN A 24 7.81 3.06 10.45
CA ASN A 24 9.15 3.42 9.96
C ASN A 24 9.38 2.98 8.51
N VAL A 25 8.36 2.46 7.81
CA VAL A 25 8.47 1.98 6.43
C VAL A 25 7.78 2.98 5.50
N TYR A 26 8.52 3.45 4.49
CA TYR A 26 8.04 4.43 3.52
C TYR A 26 8.24 3.94 2.09
N TRP A 27 7.17 3.98 1.31
CA TRP A 27 7.11 3.60 -0.09
C TRP A 27 6.79 4.83 -0.92
N GLN A 28 7.80 5.43 -1.57
CA GLN A 28 7.55 6.51 -2.52
C GLN A 28 7.46 5.96 -3.95
N VAL A 29 6.35 6.28 -4.60
CA VAL A 29 5.98 5.84 -5.95
C VAL A 29 5.73 7.07 -6.82
N GLY A 30 6.49 7.22 -7.90
CA GLY A 30 6.44 8.42 -8.75
C GLY A 30 5.16 8.56 -9.58
N SER A 31 4.44 7.47 -9.82
CA SER A 31 3.13 7.47 -10.48
C SER A 31 2.04 6.87 -9.57
N SER A 32 1.37 5.81 -10.00
CA SER A 32 0.30 5.14 -9.26
C SER A 32 0.79 3.87 -8.55
N ALA A 33 0.05 3.41 -7.56
CA ALA A 33 0.27 2.13 -6.91
C ALA A 33 -1.00 1.27 -6.95
N THR A 34 -0.85 -0.02 -7.21
CA THR A 34 -1.93 -0.99 -7.12
C THR A 34 -1.56 -2.06 -6.10
N LEU A 35 -2.38 -2.18 -5.06
CA LEU A 35 -2.32 -3.29 -4.11
C LEU A 35 -3.28 -4.38 -4.61
N GLY A 36 -2.75 -5.52 -5.05
CA GLY A 36 -3.53 -6.65 -5.55
C GLY A 36 -4.50 -7.21 -4.50
N LEU A 37 -5.59 -7.82 -4.97
CA LEU A 37 -6.63 -8.44 -4.15
C LEU A 37 -6.05 -9.33 -3.04
N GLY A 38 -6.58 -9.24 -1.83
CA GLY A 38 -6.18 -10.07 -0.69
C GLY A 38 -4.76 -9.82 -0.20
N SER A 39 -4.13 -8.69 -0.54
CA SER A 39 -2.77 -8.40 -0.09
C SER A 39 -2.73 -7.97 1.39
N SER A 40 -1.58 -8.19 2.03
CA SER A 40 -1.24 -7.63 3.34
C SER A 40 -0.08 -6.66 3.19
N PHE A 41 -0.37 -5.37 3.24
CA PHE A 41 0.59 -4.28 3.02
C PHE A 41 0.98 -3.61 4.34
N VAL A 42 2.26 -3.28 4.48
CA VAL A 42 2.81 -2.61 5.66
C VAL A 42 3.60 -1.36 5.27
N GLY A 43 3.35 -0.26 5.98
CA GLY A 43 4.06 1.00 5.80
C GLY A 43 3.22 2.12 5.19
N HIS A 44 3.87 3.27 5.02
CA HIS A 44 3.30 4.48 4.44
C HIS A 44 3.60 4.52 2.95
N ILE A 45 2.58 4.56 2.11
CA ILE A 45 2.75 4.72 0.66
C ILE A 45 2.39 6.13 0.23
N LEU A 46 3.29 6.75 -0.52
CA LEU A 46 3.15 8.06 -1.14
C LEU A 46 3.17 7.88 -2.65
N ALA A 47 2.01 7.98 -3.28
CA ALA A 47 1.84 7.85 -4.72
C ALA A 47 1.71 9.23 -5.38
N GLY A 48 2.46 9.42 -6.46
CA GLY A 48 2.42 10.62 -7.28
C GLY A 48 1.07 10.86 -7.97
N VAL A 49 0.25 9.82 -8.16
CA VAL A 49 -1.08 9.93 -8.77
C VAL A 49 -2.15 9.22 -7.92
N THR A 50 -2.44 7.94 -8.18
CA THR A 50 -3.54 7.21 -7.54
C THR A 50 -3.04 5.98 -6.78
N ILE A 51 -3.71 5.61 -5.68
CA ILE A 51 -3.55 4.31 -5.03
C ILE A 51 -4.84 3.51 -5.25
N SER A 52 -4.74 2.34 -5.87
CA SER A 52 -5.83 1.37 -6.01
C SER A 52 -5.64 0.21 -5.05
N VAL A 53 -6.62 -0.01 -4.17
CA VAL A 53 -6.62 -1.09 -3.17
C VAL A 53 -7.59 -2.16 -3.63
N GLY A 54 -7.08 -3.36 -3.93
CA GLY A 54 -7.87 -4.50 -4.34
C GLY A 54 -8.71 -5.06 -3.18
N HIS A 55 -9.79 -5.78 -3.51
CA HIS A 55 -10.73 -6.32 -2.54
C HIS A 55 -10.03 -7.17 -1.47
N THR A 56 -10.55 -7.15 -0.23
CA THR A 56 -10.04 -7.90 0.93
C THR A 56 -8.57 -7.60 1.27
N THR A 57 -8.05 -6.46 0.83
CA THR A 57 -6.68 -6.04 1.16
C THR A 57 -6.64 -5.43 2.57
N THR A 58 -5.59 -5.77 3.31
CA THR A 58 -5.30 -5.22 4.64
C THR A 58 -4.06 -4.34 4.58
N VAL A 59 -4.13 -3.16 5.19
CA VAL A 59 -3.05 -2.17 5.23
C VAL A 59 -2.77 -1.78 6.67
N VAL A 60 -1.53 -1.96 7.11
CA VAL A 60 -1.03 -1.38 8.37
C VAL A 60 -0.10 -0.22 8.02
N GLY A 61 -0.62 1.01 8.10
CA GLY A 61 0.12 2.18 7.64
C GLY A 61 -0.77 3.35 7.22
N ARG A 62 -0.35 4.05 6.16
CA ARG A 62 -1.07 5.21 5.60
C ARG A 62 -1.01 5.17 4.08
N LEU A 63 -2.14 5.50 3.43
CA LEU A 63 -2.26 5.62 1.99
C LEU A 63 -2.36 7.10 1.63
N LEU A 64 -1.33 7.65 0.98
CA LEU A 64 -1.24 9.05 0.57
C LEU A 64 -1.07 9.11 -0.94
N ALA A 65 -2.05 9.70 -1.63
CA ALA A 65 -2.05 9.85 -3.08
C ALA A 65 -2.30 11.30 -3.45
N GLN A 66 -1.61 11.83 -4.47
CA GLN A 66 -1.84 13.21 -4.91
C GLN A 66 -3.16 13.40 -5.68
N ALA A 67 -3.76 12.33 -6.19
CA ALA A 67 -5.06 12.38 -6.86
C ALA A 67 -6.16 11.68 -6.04
N ALA A 68 -6.10 10.34 -5.90
CA ALA A 68 -7.16 9.58 -5.24
C ALA A 68 -6.64 8.29 -4.59
N VAL A 69 -7.39 7.81 -3.59
CA VAL A 69 -7.27 6.46 -3.03
C VAL A 69 -8.59 5.74 -3.28
N ASN A 70 -8.54 4.62 -4.01
CA ASN A 70 -9.70 3.86 -4.45
C ASN A 70 -9.72 2.51 -3.72
N PHE A 71 -10.82 2.20 -3.04
CA PHE A 71 -11.05 0.91 -2.38
C PHE A 71 -12.03 0.07 -3.18
N ALA A 72 -11.70 -1.20 -3.39
CA ALA A 72 -12.52 -2.11 -4.18
C ALA A 72 -13.55 -2.89 -3.35
N GLY A 73 -13.52 -2.79 -2.00
CA GLY A 73 -14.60 -3.31 -1.16
C GLY A 73 -14.20 -3.48 0.31
N ALA A 74 -14.28 -4.72 0.81
CA ALA A 74 -14.01 -5.13 2.20
C ALA A 74 -12.52 -5.01 2.60
N ASP A 75 -11.95 -3.82 2.39
CA ASP A 75 -10.56 -3.48 2.62
C ASP A 75 -10.44 -2.81 4.00
N SER A 76 -9.29 -2.95 4.66
CA SER A 76 -9.06 -2.30 5.95
C SER A 76 -7.72 -1.55 5.98
N VAL A 77 -7.73 -0.38 6.62
CA VAL A 77 -6.54 0.46 6.83
C VAL A 77 -6.44 0.80 8.31
N THR A 78 -5.36 0.36 8.95
CA THR A 78 -5.10 0.55 10.38
C THR A 78 -3.85 1.39 10.57
N LEU A 79 -3.91 2.39 11.46
CA LEU A 79 -2.75 3.21 11.82
C LEU A 79 -1.73 2.38 12.61
N PRO A 80 -0.42 2.58 12.38
CA PRO A 80 0.63 1.89 13.13
C PRO A 80 0.96 2.54 14.47
#